data_AF-A0A088BZ09-F1
#
_entry.id   AF-A0A088BZ09-F1
#
_cell.length_a   1.000
_cell.length_b   1.000
_cell.length_c   1.000
_cell.angle_alpha   90.00
_cell.angle_beta   90.00
_cell.angle_gamma   90.00
#
_symmetry.space_group_name_H-M   'P 1'
#
loop_
_entity.id
_entity.type
_entity.pdbx_description
1 polymer ?
#
loop_
_entity_poly.entity_id
_entity_poly.type
_entity_poly.pdbx_seq_one_letter_code
_entity_poly.pdbx_strand_id
1 'polypeptide(L)' 'LDPTVAPSTGTPVPGGLTLEEGIHIVRTVAATGKLAVMDLVEVNPKLGSPADQELTLKSACKLVNAWLSTSERKVAPAK' A
#
# COMPACT_ATOMS: atom_id res chain seq x y z
N LEU A 1 -4.79 -5.91 3.84
CA LEU A 1 -4.22 -6.86 2.85
C LEU A 1 -4.22 -8.24 3.48
N ASP A 2 -4.31 -9.29 2.67
CA ASP A 2 -4.21 -10.66 3.15
C ASP A 2 -2.84 -10.92 3.82
N PRO A 3 -2.77 -11.72 4.91
CA PRO A 3 -1.52 -12.05 5.56
C PRO A 3 -0.48 -12.72 4.64
N THR A 4 -0.90 -13.31 3.51
CA THR A 4 0.03 -13.85 2.50
C THR A 4 0.91 -12.78 1.83
N VAL A 5 0.54 -11.49 1.91
CA VAL A 5 1.32 -10.37 1.34
C VAL A 5 1.68 -9.29 2.37
N ALA A 6 1.07 -9.30 3.55
CA ALA A 6 1.37 -8.38 4.65
C ALA A 6 1.30 -9.08 6.02
N PRO A 7 2.15 -10.09 6.27
CA PRO A 7 2.11 -10.88 7.50
C PRO A 7 2.53 -10.13 8.77
N SER A 8 3.37 -9.09 8.66
CA SER A 8 4.00 -8.42 9.80
C SER A 8 3.10 -7.31 10.38
N THR A 9 1.99 -7.72 10.98
CA THR A 9 0.98 -6.86 11.62
C THR A 9 0.48 -7.48 12.93
N GLY A 10 -0.07 -6.68 13.83
CA GLY A 10 -0.49 -7.13 15.17
C GLY A 10 -1.67 -8.11 15.17
N THR A 11 -2.50 -8.07 14.12
CA THR A 11 -3.74 -8.87 14.03
C THR A 11 -3.96 -9.39 12.59
N PRO A 12 -3.22 -10.42 12.14
CA PRO A 12 -3.41 -10.98 10.80
C PRO A 12 -4.73 -11.76 10.72
N VAL A 13 -5.54 -11.48 9.70
CA VAL A 13 -6.82 -12.17 9.44
C VAL A 13 -6.84 -12.69 7.99
N PRO A 14 -6.95 -14.01 7.76
CA PRO A 14 -7.00 -14.60 6.41
C PRO A 14 -8.22 -14.17 5.59
N GLY A 15 -8.10 -14.22 4.26
CA GLY A 15 -9.17 -13.84 3.33
C GLY A 15 -9.23 -12.33 3.07
N GLY A 16 -8.09 -11.65 3.25
CA GLY A 16 -7.97 -10.22 3.00
C GLY A 16 -7.80 -9.89 1.51
N LEU A 17 -7.71 -8.60 1.21
CA LEU A 17 -7.40 -8.12 -0.15
C LEU A 17 -6.04 -8.63 -0.62
N THR A 18 -5.98 -9.09 -1.86
CA THR A 18 -4.71 -9.27 -2.58
C THR A 18 -3.99 -7.93 -2.74
N LEU A 19 -2.68 -7.98 -3.00
CA LEU A 19 -1.90 -6.77 -3.20
C LEU A 19 -2.37 -5.96 -4.43
N GLU A 20 -2.78 -6.63 -5.49
CA GLU A 20 -3.27 -5.99 -6.71
C GLU A 20 -4.60 -5.26 -6.48
N GLU A 21 -5.51 -5.85 -5.70
CA GLU A 21 -6.76 -5.17 -5.31
C GLU A 21 -6.48 -3.91 -4.47
N GLY A 22 -5.54 -3.99 -3.53
CA GLY A 22 -5.10 -2.82 -2.75
C GLY A 22 -4.51 -1.72 -3.64
N ILE A 23 -3.63 -2.08 -4.58
CA ILE A 23 -3.06 -1.15 -5.55
C ILE A 23 -4.15 -0.53 -6.43
N HIS A 24 -5.12 -1.32 -6.89
CA HIS A 24 -6.23 -0.85 -7.69
C HIS A 24 -7.04 0.21 -6.94
N ILE A 25 -7.39 -0.03 -5.67
CA ILE A 25 -8.11 0.94 -4.83
C ILE A 25 -7.32 2.25 -4.74
N VAL A 26 -6.03 2.18 -4.38
CA VAL A 26 -5.18 3.37 -4.25
C VAL A 26 -5.13 4.16 -5.55
N ARG A 27 -4.91 3.49 -6.69
CA ARG A 27 -4.87 4.15 -8.01
C ARG A 27 -6.19 4.78 -8.37
N THR A 28 -7.31 4.10 -8.12
CA THR A 28 -8.65 4.60 -8.44
C THR A 28 -8.96 5.86 -7.62
N VAL A 29 -8.67 5.85 -6.32
CA VAL A 29 -8.87 7.03 -5.45
C VAL A 29 -7.92 8.17 -5.85
N ALA A 30 -6.65 7.88 -6.09
CA ALA A 30 -5.66 8.86 -6.55
C ALA A 30 -6.06 9.50 -7.91
N ALA A 31 -6.58 8.69 -8.84
CA ALA A 31 -7.01 9.14 -10.17
C ALA A 31 -8.18 10.12 -10.13
N THR A 32 -8.88 10.28 -9.00
CA THR A 32 -9.89 11.35 -8.84
C THR A 32 -9.25 12.75 -8.75
N GLY A 33 -7.97 12.84 -8.38
CA GLY A 33 -7.29 14.10 -8.07
C GLY A 33 -7.70 14.74 -6.74
N LYS A 34 -8.47 14.03 -5.89
CA LYS A 34 -8.95 14.51 -4.59
C LYS A 34 -8.25 13.86 -3.39
N LEU A 35 -7.33 12.91 -3.62
CA LEU A 35 -6.58 12.25 -2.57
C LEU A 35 -5.48 13.19 -2.04
N ALA A 36 -5.73 13.84 -0.91
CA ALA A 36 -4.79 14.77 -0.29
C ALA A 36 -3.84 14.09 0.72
N VAL A 37 -4.34 13.10 1.47
CA VAL A 37 -3.59 12.40 2.53
C VAL A 37 -3.94 10.92 2.46
N MET A 38 -2.95 10.06 2.71
CA MET A 38 -3.11 8.61 2.85
C MET A 38 -2.29 8.13 4.04
N ASP A 39 -2.97 7.55 5.04
CA ASP A 39 -2.32 6.95 6.18
C ASP A 39 -2.10 5.46 5.93
N LEU A 40 -0.86 4.99 6.12
CA LEU A 40 -0.51 3.57 6.05
C LEU A 40 -0.16 3.07 7.47
N VAL A 41 -1.10 2.36 8.08
CA VAL A 41 -1.03 1.94 9.49
C VAL A 41 -0.76 0.45 9.65
N GLU A 42 -0.52 0.02 10.89
CA GLU A 42 -0.42 -1.40 11.31
C GLU A 42 0.73 -2.20 10.68
N VAL A 43 1.76 -1.54 10.18
CA VAL A 43 3.04 -2.17 9.80
C VAL A 43 3.89 -2.35 11.05
N ASN A 44 4.24 -3.59 11.40
CA ASN A 44 5.09 -3.89 12.55
C ASN A 44 6.30 -4.76 12.14
N PRO A 45 7.46 -4.15 11.83
CA PRO A 45 8.67 -4.87 11.41
C PRO A 45 9.33 -5.77 12.47
N LYS A 46 8.74 -5.87 13.67
CA LYS A 46 9.23 -6.77 14.74
C LYS A 46 8.49 -8.09 14.77
N LEU A 47 7.44 -8.27 13.95
CA LEU A 47 6.65 -9.49 13.87
C LEU A 47 7.06 -10.32 12.66
N GLY A 48 6.90 -11.65 12.75
CA GLY A 48 7.23 -12.58 11.67
C GLY A 48 8.73 -12.81 11.47
N SER A 49 9.07 -13.63 10.48
CA SER A 49 10.45 -13.88 10.05
C SER A 49 11.03 -12.66 9.29
N PRO A 50 12.36 -12.59 9.08
CA PRO A 50 12.96 -11.55 8.24
C PRO A 50 12.32 -11.46 6.83
N ALA A 51 11.92 -12.60 6.26
CA ALA A 51 11.24 -12.65 4.97
C ALA A 51 9.82 -12.04 5.04
N ASP A 52 9.08 -12.31 6.12
CA ASP A 52 7.75 -11.75 6.36
C ASP A 52 7.78 -10.23 6.53
N GLN A 53 8.81 -9.75 7.25
CA GLN A 53 9.06 -8.33 7.47
C GLN A 53 9.36 -7.63 6.15
N GLU A 54 10.27 -8.18 5.36
CA GLU A 54 10.63 -7.65 4.05
C GLU A 54 9.44 -7.67 3.08
N LEU A 55 8.65 -8.74 3.09
CA LEU A 55 7.44 -8.85 2.26
C LEU A 55 6.42 -7.76 2.63
N THR A 56 6.15 -7.57 3.92
CA THR A 56 5.21 -6.55 4.41
C THR A 56 5.69 -5.15 4.04
N LEU A 57 6.98 -4.86 4.21
CA LEU A 57 7.59 -3.58 3.81
C LEU A 57 7.50 -3.35 2.29
N LYS A 58 7.76 -4.37 1.47
CA LYS A 58 7.63 -4.27 0.01
C LYS A 58 6.18 -4.00 -0.41
N SER A 59 5.22 -4.67 0.20
CA SER A 59 3.78 -4.44 -0.05
C SER A 59 3.35 -3.02 0.35
N ALA A 60 3.79 -2.55 1.52
CA ALA A 60 3.60 -1.18 1.99
C ALA A 60 4.14 -0.14 0.98
N CYS A 61 5.40 -0.28 0.57
CA CYS A 61 6.03 0.61 -0.41
C CYS A 61 5.29 0.60 -1.76
N LYS A 62 4.81 -0.56 -2.21
CA LYS A 62 4.03 -0.66 -3.47
C LYS A 62 2.72 0.13 -3.41
N LEU A 63 2.00 0.12 -2.28
CA LEU A 63 0.79 0.92 -2.10
C LEU A 63 1.10 2.42 -2.13
N VAL A 64 2.14 2.87 -1.43
CA VAL A 64 2.56 4.29 -1.45
C VAL A 64 2.97 4.71 -2.87
N ASN A 65 3.77 3.91 -3.56
CA ASN A 65 4.19 4.18 -4.93
C ASN A 65 3.02 4.19 -5.92
N ALA A 66 1.98 3.38 -5.68
CA ALA A 66 0.77 3.38 -6.50
C ALA A 66 0.04 4.72 -6.44
N TRP A 67 0.02 5.39 -5.28
CA TRP A 67 -0.51 6.75 -5.17
C TRP A 67 0.40 7.75 -5.88
N LEU A 68 1.68 7.81 -5.53
CA LEU A 68 2.62 8.81 -6.04
C LEU A 68 2.72 8.79 -7.58
N SER A 69 2.88 7.60 -8.17
CA SER A 69 2.93 7.43 -9.63
C SER A 69 1.62 7.78 -10.35
N THR A 70 0.49 7.82 -9.63
CA THR A 70 -0.80 8.22 -10.21
C THR A 70 -1.01 9.73 -10.08
N SER A 71 -0.54 10.33 -9.00
CA SER A 71 -0.54 11.78 -8.80
C SER A 71 0.38 12.50 -9.79
N GLU A 72 1.59 11.97 -10.05
CA GLU A 72 2.54 12.54 -11.01
C GLU A 72 1.97 12.63 -12.44
N ARG A 73 1.09 11.70 -12.82
CA ARG A 73 0.42 11.72 -14.13
C ARG A 73 -0.58 12.88 -14.29
N LYS A 74 -0.95 13.58 -13.22
CA LYS A 74 -1.85 14.74 -13.25
C LYS A 74 -1.18 16.08 -12.94
N VAL A 75 0.08 16.11 -12.49
CA VAL A 75 0.82 17.36 -12.40
C VAL A 75 1.20 17.77 -13.82
N ALA A 76 0.34 18.53 -14.48
CA ALA A 76 0.74 19.28 -15.67
C ALA A 76 2.01 20.08 -15.29
N PRO A 77 3.01 20.20 -16.18
CA PRO A 77 4.20 20.98 -15.90
C PRO A 77 3.77 22.37 -15.42
N ALA A 78 4.31 22.81 -14.29
CA ALA A 78 4.09 24.16 -13.80
C ALA A 78 4.46 25.14 -14.92
N LYS A 79 3.49 25.96 -15.35
CA LYS A 79 3.72 27.06 -16.28
C LYS A 79 4.55 28.16 -15.62
#